data_AF-A0A5F0JFC1-F1
#
_entry.id   AF-A0A5F0JFC1-F1
#
_cell.length_a   1.000
_cell.length_b   1.000
_cell.length_c   1.000
_cell.angle_alpha   90.00
_cell.angle_beta   90.00
_cell.angle_gamma   90.00
#
_symmetry.space_group_name_H-M   'P 1'
#
loop_
_entity.id
_entity.type
_entity.pdbx_description
1 polymer ?
#
loop_
_entity_poly.entity_id
_entity_poly.type
_entity_poly.pdbx_seq_one_letter_code
_entity_poly.pdbx_strand_id
1 'polypeptide(L)' 'MSELTFAQKQDHYHKIRRSSYLASLRLEGFNAQPADVDKPLPTRETVLAKYRNTLR' A
#
# COMPACT_ATOMS: atom_id res chain seq x y z
N MET A 1 30.98 3.86 9.74
CA MET A 1 29.56 3.82 9.36
C MET A 1 28.78 4.46 10.50
N SER A 2 28.24 5.66 10.31
CA SER A 2 27.39 6.29 11.33
C SER A 2 26.09 5.50 11.45
N GLU A 3 25.67 5.17 12.67
CA GLU A 3 24.39 4.50 12.89
C GLU A 3 23.22 5.43 12.54
N LEU A 4 22.28 4.94 11.75
CA LEU A 4 21.06 5.65 11.44
C LEU A 4 20.15 5.70 12.66
N THR A 5 19.70 6.91 12.99
CA THR A 5 18.72 7.13 14.04
C THR A 5 17.38 6.47 13.71
N PHE A 6 16.56 6.25 14.73
CA PHE A 6 15.22 5.71 14.55
C PHE A 6 14.35 6.58 13.63
N ALA A 7 14.38 7.90 13.81
CA ALA A 7 13.63 8.84 12.98
C ALA A 7 13.99 8.73 11.49
N GLN A 8 15.29 8.60 11.17
CA GLN A 8 15.74 8.43 9.79
C GLN A 8 15.23 7.12 9.17
N LYS A 9 15.21 6.02 9.94
CA LYS A 9 14.64 4.74 9.49
C LYS A 9 13.13 4.86 9.27
N GLN A 10 12.43 5.54 10.16
CA GLN A 10 10.99 5.77 10.07
C GLN A 10 10.62 6.61 8.85
N ASP A 11 11.32 7.72 8.61
CA ASP A 11 11.12 8.58 7.44
C ASP A 11 11.37 7.82 6.14
N HIS A 12 12.43 7.01 6.10
CA HIS A 12 12.69 6.15 4.95
C HIS A 12 11.55 5.16 4.71
N TYR A 13 11.10 4.49 5.77
CA TYR A 13 9.97 3.55 5.68
C TYR A 13 8.70 4.25 5.17
N HIS A 14 8.35 5.42 5.69
CA HIS A 14 7.17 6.18 5.22
C HIS A 14 7.24 6.53 3.73
N LYS A 15 8.43 6.82 3.20
CA LYS A 15 8.63 7.09 1.76
C LYS A 15 8.40 5.86 0.89
N ILE A 16 8.86 4.69 1.32
CA ILE A 16 8.85 3.48 0.46
C ILE A 16 7.66 2.53 0.72
N ARG A 17 6.98 2.66 1.87
CA ARG A 17 5.96 1.68 2.32
C ARG A 17 4.89 1.41 1.26
N ARG A 18 4.36 2.45 0.62
CA ARG A 18 3.30 2.30 -0.39
C ARG A 18 3.80 1.59 -1.65
N SER A 19 4.96 1.96 -2.17
CA SER A 19 5.53 1.30 -3.34
C SER A 19 5.87 -0.17 -3.06
N SER A 20 6.40 -0.47 -1.88
CA SER A 20 6.69 -1.84 -1.45
C SER A 20 5.42 -2.67 -1.34
N TYR A 21 4.36 -2.14 -0.72
CA TYR A 21 3.08 -2.83 -0.62
C TYR A 21 2.46 -3.13 -2.00
N LEU A 22 2.46 -2.16 -2.92
CA LEU A 22 1.97 -2.37 -4.28
C LEU A 22 2.80 -3.39 -5.06
N ALA A 23 4.12 -3.42 -4.84
CA ALA A 23 4.97 -4.44 -5.44
C ALA A 23 4.62 -5.85 -4.92
N SER A 24 4.39 -6.01 -3.61
CA SER A 24 3.92 -7.28 -3.03
C SER A 24 2.60 -7.73 -3.64
N LEU A 25 1.62 -6.83 -3.77
CA LEU A 25 0.34 -7.15 -4.40
C LEU A 25 0.50 -7.63 -5.86
N ARG A 26 1.40 -7.01 -6.63
CA ARG A 26 1.70 -7.49 -8.00
C ARG A 26 2.30 -8.89 -8.01
N LEU A 27 3.23 -9.16 -7.09
CA LEU A 27 3.86 -10.48 -6.98
C LEU A 27 2.85 -11.56 -6.60
N GLU A 28 1.82 -11.20 -5.83
CA GLU A 28 0.69 -12.08 -5.48
C GLU A 28 -0.37 -12.19 -6.59
N GLY A 29 -0.20 -11.51 -7.73
CA GLY A 29 -1.11 -11.58 -8.88
C GLY A 29 -2.31 -10.62 -8.83
N PHE A 30 -2.35 -9.69 -7.88
CA PHE A 30 -3.37 -8.65 -7.87
C PHE A 30 -3.08 -7.60 -8.96
N ASN A 31 -4.14 -7.02 -9.51
CA ASN A 31 -4.05 -5.90 -10.45
C ASN A 31 -3.72 -4.59 -9.70
N ALA A 32 -2.48 -4.48 -9.23
CA ALA A 32 -1.89 -3.26 -8.68
C ALA A 32 -0.92 -2.66 -9.70
N GLN A 33 -0.96 -1.35 -9.93
CA GLN A 33 -0.12 -0.62 -10.90
C GLN A 33 0.81 0.36 -10.19
N PRO A 34 2.00 0.69 -10.74
CA PRO A 34 2.93 1.61 -10.06
C PRO A 34 2.30 2.98 -9.81
N ALA A 35 1.47 3.42 -10.76
CA ALA A 35 0.68 4.64 -10.69
C ALA A 35 -0.38 4.64 -9.56
N ASP A 36 -0.64 3.50 -8.93
CA ASP A 36 -1.57 3.43 -7.80
C ASP A 36 -0.97 3.97 -6.49
N VAL A 37 0.33 4.30 -6.47
CA VAL A 37 1.00 4.81 -5.27
C VAL A 37 0.38 6.12 -4.79
N ASP A 38 -0.06 6.95 -5.73
CA ASP A 38 -0.68 8.25 -5.48
C ASP A 38 -2.20 8.15 -5.32
N LYS A 39 -2.80 6.99 -5.61
CA LYS A 39 -4.24 6.81 -5.44
C LYS A 39 -4.57 6.75 -3.94
N PRO A 40 -5.61 7.47 -3.50
CA PRO A 40 -6.07 7.34 -2.13
C PRO A 40 -6.51 5.89 -1.88
N LEU A 41 -6.14 5.37 -0.71
CA LEU A 41 -6.58 4.04 -0.29
C LEU A 41 -8.10 4.09 -0.08
N PRO A 42 -8.85 3.09 -0.56
CA PRO A 42 -10.28 3.02 -0.30
C PRO A 42 -10.50 2.88 1.21
N THR A 43 -11.55 3.52 1.72
CA THR A 43 -11.97 3.35 3.12
C THR A 43 -12.47 1.93 3.34
N ARG A 44 -12.39 1.45 4.57
CA ARG A 44 -12.89 0.12 4.93
C ARG A 44 -14.34 -0.08 4.50
N GLU A 45 -15.19 0.94 4.67
CA GLU A 45 -16.59 0.93 4.29
C GLU A 45 -16.76 0.72 2.79
N THR A 46 -15.98 1.43 1.96
CA THR A 46 -16.05 1.28 0.49
C THR A 46 -15.61 -0.11 0.03
N VAL A 47 -14.59 -0.69 0.66
CA VAL A 47 -14.15 -2.06 0.39
C VAL A 47 -15.27 -3.04 0.76
N LEU A 48 -15.85 -2.94 1.96
CA LEU A 48 -16.92 -3.84 2.40
C LEU A 48 -18.16 -3.75 1.52
N ALA A 49 -18.56 -2.54 1.10
CA ALA A 49 -19.69 -2.35 0.20
C ALA A 49 -19.47 -3.05 -1.17
N LYS A 50 -18.25 -2.93 -1.73
CA LYS A 50 -17.89 -3.57 -2.99
C LYS A 50 -18.07 -5.09 -2.93
N TYR A 51 -17.62 -5.74 -1.86
CA TYR A 51 -17.68 -7.21 -1.72
C TYR A 51 -19.04 -7.74 -1.26
N ARG A 52 -19.84 -6.93 -0.55
CA ARG A 52 -21.21 -7.30 -0.19
C ARG A 52 -22.15 -7.29 -1.39
N ASN A 53 -21.93 -6.38 -2.34
CA ASN A 53 -22.76 -6.28 -3.54
C ASN A 53 -22.41 -7.30 -4.64
N THR A 54 -21.22 -7.91 -4.60
CA THR A 54 -20.80 -8.97 -5.54
C THR A 54 -21.17 -10.38 -5.11
N LEU A 55 -21.64 -10.58 -3.87
CA LEU A 55 -22.09 -11.86 -3.33
C LEU A 55 -23.60 -12.11 -3.52
N ARG A 56 -24.28 -11.33 -4.38
CA ARG A 56 -25.71 -11.43 -4.64
C ARG A 56 -26.00 -11.90 -6.06
#